data_AF-A0AAN8UC59-F1
#
_entry.id   AF-A0AAN8UC59-F1
#
_cell.length_a   1.000
_cell.length_b   1.000
_cell.length_c   1.000
_cell.angle_alpha   90.00
_cell.angle_beta   90.00
_cell.angle_gamma   90.00
#
_symmetry.space_group_name_H-M   'P 1'
#
loop_
_entity.id
_entity.type
_entity.pdbx_description
1 polymer ?
#
loop_
_entity_poly.entity_id
_entity_poly.type
_entity_poly.pdbx_seq_one_letter_code
_entity_poly.pdbx_strand_id
1 'polypeptide(L)'
;MEEIFRETAMAYCNGGSEEQKQDTKKFFNFLDKDGDGILSMQELIDALNCDNEVFMKFDRDNNGTLDFQEFITLNYAAAVNCRSKFRHNHSVFMDNLSLLEKQRQSSLERDPMESLRKIATTYYNKGSEHVKQLVKEFFNSMDINGDGQISLHEFLSFMKEEGYSQMSNPFFFKVLDKDGNNILDFDEVLMLYYVMRSGRRFCEGCGCFLDGMYLTCVSCFETDAHSFCICFDCYCDNKYIHKHSNFLDNFALLEMKRQEALKAKKAPKSAPQCGQYECNLSGGCGIHVLFGVTVECIPKESE
;
A
#
# COMPACT_ATOMS: atom_id res chain seq x y z
N MET A 1 -22.49 9.16 -20.47
CA MET A 1 -21.87 7.82 -20.64
C MET A 1 -22.29 7.12 -21.93
N GLU A 2 -23.57 7.13 -22.34
CA GLU A 2 -23.95 6.91 -23.76
C GLU A 2 -23.18 7.90 -24.68
N GLU A 3 -22.93 9.09 -24.15
CA GLU A 3 -22.06 10.14 -24.70
C GLU A 3 -20.57 9.79 -24.71
N ILE A 4 -20.06 9.00 -23.75
CA ILE A 4 -18.64 8.60 -23.68
C ILE A 4 -18.31 7.63 -24.82
N PHE A 5 -19.19 6.66 -25.06
CA PHE A 5 -19.06 5.72 -26.19
C PHE A 5 -19.16 6.43 -27.54
N ARG A 6 -20.05 7.43 -27.63
CA ARG A 6 -20.20 8.30 -28.80
C ARG A 6 -18.95 9.14 -29.04
N GLU A 7 -18.40 9.75 -27.99
CA GLU A 7 -17.20 10.59 -28.04
C GLU A 7 -15.93 9.79 -28.32
N THR A 8 -15.76 8.59 -27.73
CA THR A 8 -14.61 7.71 -27.97
C THR A 8 -14.61 7.11 -29.38
N ALA A 9 -15.76 6.66 -29.90
CA ALA A 9 -15.87 6.22 -31.29
C ALA A 9 -15.64 7.38 -32.28
N MET A 10 -16.12 8.58 -31.98
CA MET A 10 -15.85 9.78 -32.79
C MET A 10 -14.38 10.23 -32.71
N ALA A 11 -13.64 9.92 -31.64
CA ALA A 11 -12.25 10.33 -31.49
C ALA A 11 -11.31 9.71 -32.52
N TYR A 12 -11.53 8.45 -32.91
CA TYR A 12 -10.75 7.81 -33.97
C TYR A 12 -11.21 8.19 -35.39
N CYS A 13 -12.49 8.53 -35.58
CA CYS A 13 -13.01 8.93 -36.88
C CYS A 13 -12.78 10.42 -37.22
N ASN A 14 -12.79 11.31 -36.21
CA ASN A 14 -12.77 12.77 -36.39
C ASN A 14 -11.59 13.48 -35.68
N GLY A 15 -10.60 12.73 -35.18
CA GLY A 15 -9.40 13.31 -34.57
C GLY A 15 -9.60 13.86 -33.15
N GLY A 16 -10.21 13.07 -32.26
CA GLY A 16 -10.38 13.38 -30.83
C GLY A 16 -9.08 13.27 -30.02
N SER A 17 -9.17 13.52 -28.71
CA SER A 17 -8.01 13.63 -27.82
C SER A 17 -7.29 12.28 -27.64
N GLU A 18 -5.99 12.32 -27.30
CA GLU A 18 -5.19 11.10 -27.05
C GLU A 18 -5.73 10.28 -25.87
N GLU A 19 -6.36 10.92 -24.89
CA GLU A 19 -7.02 10.27 -23.76
C GLU A 19 -8.22 9.42 -24.23
N GLN A 20 -9.09 9.99 -25.08
CA GLN A 20 -10.23 9.28 -25.66
C GLN A 20 -9.77 8.08 -26.50
N LYS A 21 -8.67 8.24 -27.25
CA LYS A 21 -8.09 7.15 -28.01
C LYS A 21 -7.58 6.01 -27.11
N GLN A 22 -6.91 6.38 -26.02
CA GLN A 22 -6.36 5.42 -25.07
C GLN A 22 -7.45 4.61 -24.38
N ASP A 23 -8.60 5.22 -24.07
CA ASP A 23 -9.70 4.53 -23.39
C ASP A 23 -10.41 3.52 -24.31
N THR A 24 -10.54 3.82 -25.61
CA THR A 24 -11.07 2.83 -26.56
C THR A 24 -10.11 1.65 -26.73
N LYS A 25 -8.81 1.90 -26.72
CA LYS A 25 -7.79 0.84 -26.79
C LYS A 25 -7.76 -0.04 -25.55
N LYS A 26 -7.90 0.54 -24.35
CA LYS A 26 -8.05 -0.23 -23.11
C LYS A 26 -9.29 -1.10 -23.15
N PHE A 27 -10.39 -0.58 -23.70
CA PHE A 27 -11.65 -1.32 -23.79
C PHE A 27 -11.57 -2.48 -24.79
N PHE A 28 -10.92 -2.29 -25.95
CA PHE A 28 -10.64 -3.38 -26.88
C PHE A 28 -9.83 -4.49 -26.20
N ASN A 29 -8.74 -4.13 -25.53
CA ASN A 29 -7.88 -5.08 -24.80
C ASN A 29 -8.60 -5.79 -23.62
N PHE A 30 -9.71 -5.25 -23.13
CA PHE A 30 -10.52 -5.91 -22.10
C PHE A 30 -11.41 -7.00 -22.68
N LEU A 31 -11.88 -6.80 -23.91
CA LEU A 31 -12.71 -7.79 -24.62
C LEU A 31 -11.85 -8.93 -25.19
N ASP A 32 -10.64 -8.60 -25.65
CA ASP A 32 -9.60 -9.53 -26.10
C ASP A 32 -9.02 -10.28 -24.88
N LYS A 33 -9.62 -11.43 -24.55
CA LYS A 33 -9.30 -12.17 -23.33
C LYS A 33 -8.04 -12.99 -23.49
N ASP A 34 -7.81 -13.52 -24.69
CA ASP A 34 -6.63 -14.32 -24.98
C ASP A 34 -5.43 -13.48 -25.44
N GLY A 35 -5.65 -12.19 -25.70
CA GLY A 35 -4.62 -11.19 -25.96
C GLY A 35 -4.03 -11.30 -27.36
N ASP A 36 -4.76 -11.90 -28.30
CA ASP A 36 -4.29 -12.14 -29.66
C ASP A 36 -4.39 -10.89 -30.57
N GLY A 37 -5.02 -9.82 -30.07
CA GLY A 37 -5.15 -8.53 -30.73
C GLY A 37 -6.34 -8.43 -31.69
N ILE A 38 -7.23 -9.42 -31.71
CA ILE A 38 -8.50 -9.45 -32.45
C ILE A 38 -9.63 -9.85 -31.51
N LEU A 39 -10.89 -9.58 -31.89
CA LEU A 39 -12.05 -9.97 -31.09
C LEU A 39 -12.80 -11.09 -31.79
N SER A 40 -12.72 -12.28 -31.20
CA SER A 40 -13.50 -13.42 -31.64
C SER A 40 -14.99 -13.25 -31.30
N MET A 41 -15.83 -13.97 -32.04
CA MET A 41 -17.27 -13.99 -31.74
C MET A 41 -17.55 -14.50 -30.32
N GLN A 42 -16.74 -15.44 -29.81
CA GLN A 42 -16.91 -15.99 -28.47
C GLN A 42 -16.62 -14.93 -27.40
N GLU A 43 -15.58 -14.11 -27.58
CA GLU A 43 -15.24 -13.03 -26.66
C GLU A 43 -16.33 -11.96 -26.60
N LEU A 44 -16.92 -11.62 -27.75
CA LEU A 44 -18.03 -10.67 -27.81
C LEU A 44 -19.35 -11.24 -27.28
N ILE A 45 -19.62 -12.54 -27.49
CA ILE A 45 -20.76 -13.22 -26.88
C ILE A 45 -20.60 -13.24 -25.36
N ASP A 46 -19.43 -13.64 -24.88
CA ASP A 46 -19.13 -13.72 -23.45
C ASP A 46 -19.23 -12.36 -22.76
N ALA A 47 -18.74 -11.30 -23.41
CA ALA A 47 -18.63 -9.99 -22.79
C ALA A 47 -19.87 -9.10 -23.01
N LEU A 48 -20.52 -9.19 -24.17
CA LEU A 48 -21.57 -8.27 -24.60
C LEU A 48 -22.90 -8.96 -24.95
N ASN A 49 -22.94 -10.30 -24.91
CA ASN A 49 -24.09 -11.09 -25.37
C ASN A 49 -24.53 -10.68 -26.78
N CYS A 50 -23.53 -10.46 -27.64
CA CYS A 50 -23.72 -10.02 -29.03
C CYS A 50 -24.31 -11.15 -29.87
N ASP A 51 -25.29 -10.84 -30.73
CA ASP A 51 -25.83 -11.82 -31.67
C ASP A 51 -24.98 -11.90 -32.96
N ASN A 52 -25.06 -13.04 -33.64
CA ASN A 52 -24.29 -13.31 -34.86
C ASN A 52 -24.70 -12.37 -36.01
N GLU A 53 -25.96 -11.96 -36.07
CA GLU A 53 -26.47 -11.08 -37.14
C GLU A 53 -25.90 -9.66 -37.04
N VAL A 54 -25.60 -9.18 -35.84
CA VAL A 54 -24.89 -7.92 -35.61
C VAL A 54 -23.42 -8.11 -35.95
N PHE A 55 -22.78 -9.18 -35.47
CA PHE A 55 -21.35 -9.45 -35.73
C PHE A 55 -21.00 -9.43 -37.23
N MET A 56 -21.75 -10.17 -38.06
CA MET A 56 -21.51 -10.26 -39.52
C MET A 56 -21.67 -8.94 -40.27
N LYS A 57 -22.27 -7.90 -39.67
CA LYS A 57 -22.39 -6.58 -40.31
C LYS A 57 -21.13 -5.73 -40.17
N PHE A 58 -20.26 -6.09 -39.23
CA PHE A 58 -19.08 -5.32 -38.88
C PHE A 58 -17.78 -6.04 -39.19
N ASP A 59 -17.81 -7.37 -39.24
CA ASP A 59 -16.78 -8.21 -39.86
C ASP A 59 -16.80 -7.97 -41.38
N ARG A 60 -16.00 -7.01 -41.85
CA ARG A 60 -16.05 -6.52 -43.23
C ARG A 60 -15.34 -7.46 -44.16
N ASP A 61 -14.25 -8.07 -43.70
CA ASP A 61 -13.48 -9.02 -44.48
C ASP A 61 -14.02 -10.46 -44.35
N ASN A 62 -15.00 -10.68 -43.47
CA ASN A 62 -15.67 -11.96 -43.18
C ASN A 62 -14.68 -13.03 -42.70
N ASN A 63 -13.65 -12.61 -41.95
CA ASN A 63 -12.65 -13.51 -41.40
C ASN A 63 -13.13 -14.22 -40.11
N GLY A 64 -14.30 -13.86 -39.59
CA GLY A 64 -14.89 -14.44 -38.38
C GLY A 64 -14.40 -13.82 -37.07
N THR A 65 -13.65 -12.72 -37.14
CA THR A 65 -13.10 -11.94 -36.03
C THR A 65 -13.30 -10.45 -36.30
N LEU A 66 -13.18 -9.59 -35.28
CA LEU A 66 -13.15 -8.14 -35.47
C LEU A 66 -11.79 -7.60 -35.10
N ASP A 67 -11.11 -6.97 -36.06
CA ASP A 67 -9.93 -6.19 -35.74
C ASP A 67 -10.29 -4.86 -35.03
N PHE A 68 -9.27 -4.14 -34.56
CA PHE A 68 -9.49 -2.86 -33.89
C PHE A 68 -10.27 -1.85 -34.76
N GLN A 69 -10.03 -1.82 -36.08
CA GLN A 69 -10.68 -0.88 -37.00
C GLN A 69 -12.16 -1.24 -37.24
N GLU A 70 -12.47 -2.53 -37.33
CA GLU A 70 -13.83 -3.07 -37.42
C GLU A 70 -14.59 -2.83 -36.11
N PHE A 71 -13.92 -2.99 -34.98
CA PHE A 71 -14.46 -2.67 -33.66
C PHE A 71 -14.79 -1.17 -33.49
N ILE A 72 -13.91 -0.26 -33.92
CA ILE A 72 -14.21 1.18 -33.92
C ILE A 72 -15.43 1.47 -34.80
N THR A 73 -15.52 0.80 -35.95
CA THR A 73 -16.64 0.95 -36.90
C THR A 73 -17.96 0.46 -36.29
N LEU A 74 -17.95 -0.67 -35.58
CA LEU A 74 -19.07 -1.22 -34.81
C LEU A 74 -19.59 -0.19 -33.79
N ASN A 75 -18.69 0.35 -32.97
CA ASN A 75 -19.03 1.33 -31.93
C ASN A 75 -19.62 2.61 -32.53
N TYR A 76 -19.06 3.10 -33.63
CA TYR A 76 -19.55 4.27 -34.34
C TYR A 76 -20.95 4.05 -34.95
N ALA A 77 -21.17 2.93 -35.63
CA ALA A 77 -22.46 2.62 -36.26
C ALA A 77 -23.57 2.35 -35.23
N ALA A 78 -23.26 1.68 -34.11
CA ALA A 78 -24.19 1.47 -33.01
C ALA A 78 -24.63 2.82 -32.40
N ALA A 79 -23.70 3.76 -32.23
CA ALA A 79 -23.97 5.11 -31.72
C ALA A 79 -24.81 5.97 -32.68
N VAL A 80 -24.74 5.72 -34.00
CA VAL A 80 -25.44 6.52 -35.02
C VAL A 80 -26.80 5.92 -35.44
N ASN A 81 -26.97 4.59 -35.45
CA ASN A 81 -28.10 3.95 -36.15
C ASN A 81 -28.98 2.96 -35.37
N CYS A 82 -28.77 2.64 -34.08
CA CYS A 82 -29.56 1.58 -33.41
C CYS A 82 -30.02 1.92 -31.98
N ARG A 83 -31.28 2.37 -31.80
CA ARG A 83 -31.81 2.87 -30.51
C ARG A 83 -32.55 1.87 -29.61
N SER A 84 -32.94 0.67 -30.07
CA SER A 84 -33.94 -0.14 -29.35
C SER A 84 -33.47 -1.48 -28.77
N LYS A 85 -32.61 -2.26 -29.44
CA LYS A 85 -32.22 -3.61 -28.97
C LYS A 85 -31.00 -3.68 -28.04
N PHE A 86 -30.08 -2.72 -28.14
CA PHE A 86 -28.90 -2.67 -27.27
C PHE A 86 -29.21 -2.25 -25.83
N ARG A 87 -30.40 -1.69 -25.57
CA ARG A 87 -30.76 -1.05 -24.30
C ARG A 87 -30.78 -1.97 -23.08
N HIS A 88 -31.10 -3.26 -23.25
CA HIS A 88 -31.18 -4.21 -22.12
C HIS A 88 -29.84 -4.84 -21.74
N ASN A 89 -28.96 -5.13 -22.71
CA ASN A 89 -27.61 -5.63 -22.41
C ASN A 89 -26.66 -4.50 -21.99
N HIS A 90 -26.97 -3.25 -22.35
CA HIS A 90 -26.21 -2.05 -22.00
C HIS A 90 -26.23 -1.72 -20.49
N SER A 91 -27.32 -1.96 -19.75
CA SER A 91 -27.33 -1.65 -18.30
C SER A 91 -26.44 -2.61 -17.51
N VAL A 92 -26.49 -3.91 -17.80
CA VAL A 92 -25.63 -4.93 -17.18
C VAL A 92 -24.15 -4.67 -17.48
N PHE A 93 -23.87 -4.25 -18.72
CA PHE A 93 -22.54 -3.83 -19.16
C PHE A 93 -22.03 -2.58 -18.41
N MET A 94 -22.86 -1.56 -18.24
CA MET A 94 -22.50 -0.32 -17.53
C MET A 94 -22.27 -0.56 -16.03
N ASP A 95 -23.05 -1.44 -15.41
CA ASP A 95 -22.85 -1.81 -14.02
C ASP A 95 -21.49 -2.52 -13.83
N ASN A 96 -21.12 -3.44 -14.74
CA ASN A 96 -19.83 -4.13 -14.69
C ASN A 96 -18.63 -3.21 -14.96
N LEU A 97 -18.72 -2.27 -15.91
CA LEU A 97 -17.65 -1.29 -16.17
C LEU A 97 -17.43 -0.35 -14.99
N SER A 98 -18.51 0.13 -14.37
CA SER A 98 -18.42 1.00 -13.19
C SER A 98 -17.83 0.28 -11.96
N LEU A 99 -18.08 -1.02 -11.84
CA LEU A 99 -17.48 -1.87 -10.81
C LEU A 99 -15.97 -2.07 -11.05
N LEU A 100 -15.56 -2.27 -12.30
CA LEU A 100 -14.16 -2.42 -12.68
C LEU A 100 -13.38 -1.11 -12.52
N GLU A 101 -13.96 0.03 -12.87
CA GLU A 101 -13.37 1.35 -12.64
C GLU A 101 -13.22 1.66 -11.15
N LYS A 102 -14.23 1.35 -10.32
CA LYS A 102 -14.12 1.45 -8.85
C LYS A 102 -13.06 0.52 -8.27
N GLN A 103 -12.90 -0.68 -8.82
CA GLN A 103 -11.82 -1.60 -8.42
C GLN A 103 -10.43 -1.10 -8.86
N ARG A 104 -10.33 -0.45 -10.02
CA ARG A 104 -9.11 0.16 -10.54
C ARG A 104 -8.72 1.44 -9.76
N GLN A 105 -9.68 2.31 -9.46
CA GLN A 105 -9.49 3.51 -8.62
C GLN A 105 -9.13 3.15 -7.18
N SER A 106 -9.77 2.14 -6.57
CA SER A 106 -9.38 1.68 -5.23
C SER A 106 -7.97 1.07 -5.17
N SER A 107 -7.40 0.66 -6.31
CA SER A 107 -6.03 0.15 -6.42
C SER A 107 -5.00 1.25 -6.71
N LEU A 108 -5.38 2.34 -7.38
CA LEU A 108 -4.52 3.47 -7.78
C LEU A 108 -4.60 4.67 -6.82
N GLU A 109 -5.66 4.82 -6.03
CA GLU A 109 -5.86 5.85 -5.00
C GLU A 109 -5.60 5.33 -3.58
N ARG A 110 -4.81 4.26 -3.44
CA ARG A 110 -4.45 3.81 -2.11
C ARG A 110 -3.36 4.74 -1.60
N ASP A 111 -3.74 5.83 -0.94
CA ASP A 111 -2.83 6.62 -0.10
C ASP A 111 -2.05 5.62 0.76
N PRO A 112 -0.73 5.44 0.50
CA PRO A 112 0.04 4.42 1.20
C PRO A 112 0.06 4.64 2.71
N MET A 113 -0.11 5.91 3.11
CA MET A 113 -0.16 6.32 4.51
C MET A 113 -1.54 6.11 5.13
N GLU A 114 -2.62 6.03 4.36
CA GLU A 114 -3.97 5.86 4.92
C GLU A 114 -4.08 4.54 5.70
N SER A 115 -3.41 3.48 5.24
CA SER A 115 -3.36 2.23 6.00
C SER A 115 -2.61 2.40 7.32
N LEU A 116 -1.53 3.18 7.33
CA LEU A 116 -0.76 3.46 8.53
C LEU A 116 -1.51 4.36 9.51
N ARG A 117 -2.21 5.38 9.00
CA ARG A 117 -3.09 6.26 9.79
C ARG A 117 -4.14 5.42 10.50
N LYS A 118 -4.84 4.55 9.78
CA LYS A 118 -5.84 3.63 10.37
C LYS A 118 -5.25 2.75 11.47
N ILE A 119 -4.05 2.22 11.25
CA ILE A 119 -3.36 1.41 12.28
C ILE A 119 -3.02 2.27 13.51
N ALA A 120 -2.46 3.45 13.32
CA ALA A 120 -2.09 4.38 14.40
C ALA A 120 -3.32 4.76 15.24
N THR A 121 -4.40 5.21 14.59
CA THR A 121 -5.69 5.53 15.23
C THR A 121 -6.26 4.33 15.96
N THR A 122 -6.19 3.13 15.38
CA THR A 122 -6.69 1.91 16.02
C THR A 122 -5.89 1.58 17.28
N TYR A 123 -4.57 1.64 17.23
CA TYR A 123 -3.72 1.39 18.39
C TYR A 123 -3.92 2.42 19.49
N TYR A 124 -4.08 3.69 19.16
CA TYR A 124 -4.39 4.74 20.13
C TYR A 124 -5.75 4.51 20.79
N ASN A 125 -6.80 4.28 19.99
CA ASN A 125 -8.17 4.11 20.49
C ASN A 125 -8.35 2.84 21.33
N LYS A 126 -7.65 1.76 20.98
CA LYS A 126 -7.65 0.49 21.74
C LYS A 126 -6.59 0.43 22.82
N GLY A 127 -5.68 1.42 22.86
CA GLY A 127 -4.61 1.51 23.84
C GLY A 127 -5.14 1.82 25.25
N SER A 128 -4.34 1.49 26.25
CA SER A 128 -4.61 1.88 27.64
C SER A 128 -4.49 3.39 27.81
N GLU A 129 -5.00 3.93 28.92
CA GLU A 129 -4.83 5.35 29.25
C GLU A 129 -3.35 5.76 29.34
N HIS A 130 -2.47 4.84 29.74
CA HIS A 130 -1.02 5.07 29.70
C HIS A 130 -0.51 5.31 28.27
N VAL A 131 -0.94 4.49 27.29
CA VAL A 131 -0.56 4.70 25.88
C VAL A 131 -1.07 6.03 25.38
N LYS A 132 -2.33 6.39 25.68
CA LYS A 132 -2.88 7.68 25.26
C LYS A 132 -2.11 8.86 25.86
N GLN A 133 -1.70 8.73 27.13
CA GLN A 133 -0.90 9.73 27.80
C GLN A 133 0.48 9.89 27.16
N LEU A 134 1.15 8.80 26.79
CA LEU A 134 2.45 8.85 26.08
C LEU A 134 2.36 9.61 24.75
N VAL A 135 1.26 9.44 23.99
CA VAL A 135 1.07 10.17 22.73
C VAL A 135 0.85 11.67 22.98
N LYS A 136 0.09 12.03 24.03
CA LYS A 136 -0.10 13.43 24.41
C LYS A 136 1.20 14.09 24.87
N GLU A 137 2.00 13.38 25.66
CA GLU A 137 3.32 13.87 26.08
C GLU A 137 4.25 14.05 24.88
N PHE A 138 4.22 13.11 23.93
CA PHE A 138 4.96 13.24 22.68
C PHE A 138 4.53 14.46 21.87
N PHE A 139 3.22 14.67 21.67
CA PHE A 139 2.69 15.86 21.00
C PHE A 139 3.19 17.15 21.67
N ASN A 140 3.00 17.24 22.99
CA ASN A 140 3.40 18.41 23.77
C ASN A 140 4.92 18.65 23.76
N SER A 141 5.73 17.60 23.58
CA SER A 141 7.19 17.76 23.45
C SER A 141 7.62 18.37 22.12
N MET A 142 6.76 18.26 21.10
CA MET A 142 6.96 18.90 19.79
C MET A 142 6.40 20.32 19.75
N ASP A 143 5.28 20.57 20.44
CA ASP A 143 4.58 21.86 20.50
C ASP A 143 5.31 22.84 21.45
N ILE A 144 6.41 23.42 20.96
CA ILE A 144 7.28 24.29 21.76
C ILE A 144 6.56 25.58 22.18
N ASN A 145 5.74 26.14 21.29
CA ASN A 145 5.06 27.40 21.54
C ASN A 145 3.73 27.25 22.28
N GLY A 146 3.18 26.03 22.37
CA GLY A 146 1.95 25.70 23.09
C GLY A 146 0.67 26.14 22.37
N ASP A 147 0.70 26.32 21.05
CA ASP A 147 -0.44 26.76 20.25
C ASP A 147 -1.38 25.61 19.84
N GLY A 148 -1.04 24.38 20.22
CA GLY A 148 -1.81 23.18 19.96
C GLY A 148 -1.66 22.62 18.56
N GLN A 149 -0.70 23.12 17.76
CA GLN A 149 -0.38 22.68 16.41
C GLN A 149 1.13 22.56 16.25
N ILE A 150 1.60 21.68 15.36
CA ILE A 150 3.05 21.55 15.10
C ILE A 150 3.39 22.20 13.77
N SER A 151 4.16 23.29 13.82
CA SER A 151 4.70 23.91 12.62
C SER A 151 5.83 23.06 11.99
N LEU A 152 6.12 23.31 10.71
CA LEU A 152 7.28 22.70 10.04
C LEU A 152 8.60 22.94 10.80
N HIS A 153 8.76 24.11 11.42
CA HIS A 153 9.96 24.44 12.18
C HIS A 153 10.10 23.59 13.44
N GLU A 154 9.02 23.44 14.21
CA GLU A 154 8.98 22.58 15.41
C GLU A 154 9.24 21.12 15.05
N PHE A 155 8.57 20.62 14.00
CA PHE A 155 8.80 19.29 13.47
C PHE A 155 10.28 19.04 13.10
N LEU A 156 10.89 19.92 12.29
CA LEU A 156 12.27 19.73 11.83
C LEU A 156 13.27 19.78 12.99
N SER A 157 13.06 20.70 13.94
CA SER A 157 13.90 20.85 15.13
C SER A 157 13.84 19.61 15.99
N PHE A 158 12.63 19.15 16.31
CA PHE A 158 12.40 17.93 17.09
C PHE A 158 13.04 16.70 16.42
N MET A 159 12.80 16.48 15.12
CA MET A 159 13.37 15.33 14.40
C MET A 159 14.90 15.31 14.41
N LYS A 160 15.52 16.47 14.36
CA LYS A 160 16.98 16.60 14.38
C LYS A 160 17.54 16.31 15.77
N GLU A 161 16.92 16.86 16.80
CA GLU A 161 17.35 16.69 18.20
C GLU A 161 17.22 15.25 18.67
N GLU A 162 16.13 14.56 18.30
CA GLU A 162 15.87 13.16 18.61
C GLU A 162 16.66 12.18 17.71
N GLY A 163 17.47 12.67 16.77
CA GLY A 163 18.32 11.85 15.92
C GLY A 163 17.62 11.19 14.71
N TYR A 164 16.36 11.52 14.44
CA TYR A 164 15.58 11.03 13.30
C TYR A 164 15.85 11.86 12.02
N SER A 165 17.12 12.03 11.68
CA SER A 165 17.54 12.90 10.56
C SER A 165 16.94 12.49 9.20
N GLN A 166 16.65 11.20 8.98
CA GLN A 166 16.00 10.72 7.74
C GLN A 166 14.56 11.23 7.60
N MET A 167 13.85 11.47 8.71
CA MET A 167 12.50 12.05 8.75
C MET A 167 12.52 13.58 8.84
N SER A 168 13.66 14.19 9.19
CA SER A 168 13.84 15.65 9.30
C SER A 168 13.91 16.32 7.92
N ASN A 169 12.80 16.28 7.17
CA ASN A 169 12.70 16.95 5.88
C ASN A 169 11.26 17.41 5.57
N PRO A 170 11.09 18.48 4.76
CA PRO A 170 9.75 19.00 4.43
C PRO A 170 8.87 18.05 3.61
N PHE A 171 9.46 17.10 2.88
CA PHE A 171 8.69 16.12 2.13
C PHE A 171 7.95 15.17 3.09
N PHE A 172 8.64 14.67 4.13
CA PHE A 172 8.03 13.81 5.13
C PHE A 172 6.97 14.56 5.96
N PHE A 173 7.20 15.84 6.28
CA PHE A 173 6.17 16.69 6.88
C PHE A 173 4.88 16.71 6.04
N LYS A 174 4.99 16.93 4.72
CA LYS A 174 3.84 16.90 3.81
C LYS A 174 3.18 15.53 3.69
N VAL A 175 3.92 14.45 3.93
CA VAL A 175 3.36 13.10 3.98
C VAL A 175 2.52 12.91 5.25
N LEU A 176 2.87 13.59 6.35
CA LEU A 176 2.09 13.59 7.60
C LEU A 176 0.86 14.50 7.52
N ASP A 177 1.03 15.71 6.98
CA ASP A 177 0.00 16.73 6.73
C ASP A 177 -1.03 16.22 5.70
N LYS A 178 -2.13 15.67 6.19
CA LYS A 178 -3.16 15.00 5.40
C LYS A 178 -4.08 15.99 4.72
N ASP A 179 -4.46 17.05 5.42
CA ASP A 179 -5.43 18.03 4.93
C ASP A 179 -4.76 19.17 4.14
N GLY A 180 -3.43 19.24 4.16
CA GLY A 180 -2.62 20.19 3.39
C GLY A 180 -2.60 21.60 3.99
N ASN A 181 -2.93 21.74 5.27
CA ASN A 181 -3.01 23.03 5.95
C ASN A 181 -1.63 23.59 6.38
N ASN A 182 -0.54 22.84 6.17
CA ASN A 182 0.86 23.17 6.51
C ASN A 182 1.16 23.25 8.02
N ILE A 183 0.35 22.62 8.84
CA ILE A 183 0.55 22.38 10.27
C ILE A 183 0.28 20.88 10.54
N LEU A 184 0.77 20.33 11.65
CA LEU A 184 0.37 18.99 12.06
C LEU A 184 -0.53 19.06 13.29
N ASP A 185 -1.73 18.52 13.17
CA ASP A 185 -2.63 18.33 14.29
C ASP A 185 -2.31 17.06 15.10
N PHE A 186 -3.08 16.80 16.15
CA PHE A 186 -2.88 15.65 17.01
C PHE A 186 -2.99 14.30 16.27
N ASP A 187 -3.92 14.17 15.32
CA ASP A 187 -4.14 12.92 14.59
C ASP A 187 -3.01 12.67 13.57
N GLU A 188 -2.44 13.72 13.00
CA GLU A 188 -1.28 13.65 12.11
C GLU A 188 0.01 13.33 12.86
N VAL A 189 0.20 13.92 14.04
CA VAL A 189 1.30 13.59 14.96
C VAL A 189 1.15 12.18 15.54
N LEU A 190 -0.08 11.70 15.76
CA LEU A 190 -0.31 10.31 16.18
C LEU A 190 0.24 9.32 15.13
N MET A 191 0.10 9.63 13.85
CA MET A 191 0.69 8.81 12.80
C MET A 191 2.22 8.81 12.88
N LEU A 192 2.82 9.99 13.07
CA LEU A 192 4.26 10.12 13.28
C LEU A 192 4.75 9.31 14.49
N TYR A 193 4.07 9.44 15.63
CA TYR A 193 4.37 8.67 16.84
C TYR A 193 4.39 7.17 16.55
N TYR A 194 3.37 6.66 15.85
CA TYR A 194 3.30 5.27 15.47
C TYR A 194 4.47 4.86 14.55
N VAL A 195 4.81 5.68 13.54
CA VAL A 195 5.92 5.40 12.64
C VAL A 195 7.25 5.29 13.40
N MET A 196 7.51 6.22 14.31
CA MET A 196 8.75 6.23 15.11
C MET A 196 8.81 5.05 16.08
N ARG A 197 7.70 4.76 16.81
CA ARG A 197 7.67 3.69 17.82
C ARG A 197 7.62 2.29 17.23
N SER A 198 7.03 2.13 16.04
CA SER A 198 6.99 0.83 15.36
C SER A 198 8.33 0.44 14.71
N GLY A 199 9.34 1.33 14.74
CA GLY A 199 10.65 1.07 14.17
C GLY A 199 10.63 0.93 12.64
N ARG A 200 9.64 1.55 11.98
CA ARG A 200 9.54 1.55 10.52
C ARG A 200 10.79 2.14 9.91
N ARG A 201 11.24 1.50 8.82
CA ARG A 201 12.55 1.72 8.22
C ARG A 201 12.42 2.50 6.92
N PHE A 202 13.56 2.98 6.44
CA PHE A 202 13.71 3.54 5.11
C PHE A 202 14.51 2.58 4.24
N CYS A 203 14.34 2.70 2.94
CA CYS A 203 15.13 1.98 1.96
C CYS A 203 16.59 2.46 2.01
N GLU A 204 17.54 1.57 2.25
CA GLU A 204 18.98 1.87 2.20
C GLU A 204 19.51 2.16 0.78
N GLY A 205 18.72 1.85 -0.27
CA GLY A 205 19.05 2.14 -1.66
C GLY A 205 18.68 3.57 -2.09
N CYS A 206 17.40 3.95 -1.94
CA CYS A 206 16.87 5.23 -2.41
C CYS A 206 16.41 6.19 -1.30
N GLY A 207 16.43 5.77 -0.03
CA GLY A 207 15.97 6.57 1.10
C GLY A 207 14.45 6.73 1.21
N CYS A 208 13.65 6.05 0.38
CA CYS A 208 12.19 6.13 0.48
C CYS A 208 11.69 5.50 1.79
N PHE A 209 10.58 6.02 2.29
CA PHE A 209 9.91 5.45 3.45
C PHE A 209 9.29 4.09 3.08
N LEU A 210 9.52 3.06 3.91
CA LEU A 210 8.96 1.72 3.69
C LEU A 210 7.59 1.61 4.36
N ASP A 211 6.57 2.06 3.66
CA ASP A 211 5.17 2.12 4.09
C ASP A 211 4.45 0.75 4.07
N GLY A 212 4.83 -0.13 3.13
CA GLY A 212 4.21 -1.42 2.88
C GLY A 212 5.14 -2.62 3.08
N MET A 213 5.12 -3.54 2.10
CA MET A 213 6.05 -4.67 2.08
C MET A 213 7.45 -4.20 1.67
N TYR A 214 8.46 -4.73 2.35
CA TYR A 214 9.86 -4.44 2.07
C TYR A 214 10.71 -5.65 2.38
N LEU A 215 11.94 -5.66 1.87
CA LEU A 215 12.90 -6.73 2.07
C LEU A 215 13.91 -6.35 3.14
N THR A 216 14.25 -7.30 4.00
CA THR A 216 15.24 -7.15 5.07
C THR A 216 16.32 -8.21 4.92
N CYS A 217 17.58 -7.80 5.04
CA CYS A 217 18.70 -8.73 5.12
C CYS A 217 18.61 -9.53 6.42
N VAL A 218 18.52 -10.86 6.31
CA VAL A 218 18.41 -11.75 7.48
C VAL A 218 19.65 -11.66 8.38
N SER A 219 20.85 -11.63 7.78
CA SER A 219 22.10 -11.56 8.53
C SER A 219 22.17 -10.28 9.37
N CYS A 220 21.92 -9.11 8.77
CA CYS A 220 21.92 -7.84 9.51
C CYS A 220 20.80 -7.75 10.55
N PHE A 221 19.66 -8.42 10.32
CA PHE A 221 18.60 -8.48 11.33
C PHE A 221 19.03 -9.22 12.60
N GLU A 222 19.91 -10.22 12.49
CA GLU A 222 20.33 -11.06 13.61
C GLU A 222 21.55 -10.52 14.35
N THR A 223 22.45 -9.83 13.65
CA THR A 223 23.77 -9.46 14.20
C THR A 223 23.97 -7.97 14.41
N ASP A 224 23.28 -7.13 13.65
CA ASP A 224 23.53 -5.69 13.66
C ASP A 224 22.45 -4.93 14.43
N ALA A 225 22.87 -3.88 15.15
CA ALA A 225 21.93 -2.93 15.76
C ALA A 225 21.04 -2.23 14.72
N HIS A 226 21.50 -2.16 13.47
CA HIS A 226 20.77 -1.60 12.34
C HIS A 226 20.56 -2.65 11.24
N SER A 227 19.32 -3.13 11.10
CA SER A 227 18.96 -4.09 10.06
C SER A 227 18.90 -3.38 8.69
N PHE A 228 19.55 -3.95 7.68
CA PHE A 228 19.54 -3.43 6.32
C PHE A 228 18.20 -3.75 5.62
N CYS A 229 17.44 -2.71 5.28
CA CYS A 229 16.12 -2.82 4.65
C CYS A 229 16.09 -2.12 3.28
N ILE A 230 15.34 -2.66 2.33
CA ILE A 230 15.27 -2.14 0.96
C ILE A 230 13.86 -2.30 0.37
N CYS A 231 13.44 -1.35 -0.46
CA CYS A 231 12.19 -1.46 -1.22
C CYS A 231 12.32 -2.47 -2.37
N PHE A 232 11.19 -2.96 -2.87
CA PHE A 232 11.16 -3.91 -3.99
C PHE A 232 11.81 -3.35 -5.25
N ASP A 233 11.56 -2.09 -5.59
CA ASP A 233 12.12 -1.47 -6.79
C ASP A 233 13.65 -1.44 -6.74
N CYS A 234 14.24 -1.02 -5.62
CA CYS A 234 15.69 -1.01 -5.48
C CYS A 234 16.28 -2.41 -5.47
N TYR A 235 15.58 -3.40 -4.92
CA TYR A 235 16.02 -4.79 -4.94
C TYR A 235 16.00 -5.36 -6.37
N CYS A 236 14.89 -5.22 -7.09
CA CYS A 236 14.72 -5.71 -8.46
C CYS A 236 15.72 -5.06 -9.43
N ASP A 237 15.94 -3.75 -9.29
CA ASP A 237 16.86 -2.99 -10.14
C ASP A 237 18.32 -3.08 -9.69
N ASN A 238 18.62 -3.81 -8.61
CA ASN A 238 19.95 -3.87 -7.98
C ASN A 238 20.53 -2.48 -7.62
N LYS A 239 19.68 -1.54 -7.20
CA LYS A 239 20.05 -0.17 -6.80
C LYS A 239 20.44 -0.11 -5.32
N TYR A 240 21.40 -0.92 -4.90
CA TYR A 240 21.93 -0.93 -3.54
C TYR A 240 23.32 -1.56 -3.48
N ILE A 241 24.07 -1.22 -2.42
CA ILE A 241 25.38 -1.81 -2.15
C ILE A 241 25.29 -2.55 -0.82
N HIS A 242 25.26 -3.88 -0.88
CA HIS A 242 25.18 -4.71 0.32
C HIS A 242 25.92 -6.04 0.11
N LYS A 243 26.53 -6.60 1.17
CA LYS A 243 27.40 -7.78 1.08
C LYS A 243 26.64 -9.11 1.17
N HIS A 244 25.52 -9.13 1.88
CA HIS A 244 24.71 -10.34 2.04
C HIS A 244 23.69 -10.46 0.91
N SER A 245 23.30 -11.70 0.60
CA SER A 245 22.34 -12.01 -0.46
C SER A 245 21.00 -12.58 0.06
N ASN A 246 20.91 -12.94 1.34
CA ASN A 246 19.70 -13.50 1.91
C ASN A 246 18.77 -12.39 2.42
N PHE A 247 17.68 -12.17 1.69
CA PHE A 247 16.65 -11.20 2.02
C PHE A 247 15.30 -11.89 2.18
N LEU A 248 14.53 -11.48 3.17
CA LEU A 248 13.15 -11.90 3.38
C LEU A 248 12.25 -10.68 3.47
N ASP A 249 11.01 -10.80 2.99
CA ASP A 249 10.01 -9.79 3.27
C ASP A 249 9.60 -9.80 4.76
N ASN A 250 8.97 -8.73 5.20
CA ASN A 250 8.59 -8.56 6.60
C ASN A 250 7.61 -9.62 7.15
N PHE A 251 6.81 -10.29 6.31
CA PHE A 251 5.96 -11.41 6.74
C PHE A 251 6.75 -12.72 6.85
N ALA A 252 7.55 -13.04 5.83
CA ALA A 252 8.40 -14.21 5.84
C ALA A 252 9.42 -14.18 6.99
N LEU A 253 10.00 -13.01 7.25
CA LEU A 253 10.92 -12.80 8.36
C LEU A 253 10.24 -13.02 9.72
N LEU A 254 9.02 -12.48 9.90
CA LEU A 254 8.26 -12.67 11.14
C LEU A 254 7.91 -14.14 11.37
N GLU A 255 7.50 -14.87 10.32
CA GLU A 255 7.21 -16.29 10.42
C GLU A 255 8.48 -17.10 10.74
N MET A 256 9.61 -16.77 10.11
CA MET A 256 10.91 -17.39 10.44
C MET A 256 11.24 -17.22 11.93
N LYS A 257 11.13 -16.00 12.47
CA LYS A 257 11.36 -15.73 13.91
C LYS A 257 10.36 -16.44 14.81
N ARG A 258 9.09 -16.56 14.38
CA ARG A 258 8.10 -17.36 15.11
C ARG A 258 8.52 -18.82 15.19
N GLN A 259 8.97 -19.41 14.09
CA GLN A 259 9.41 -20.80 14.04
C GLN A 259 10.66 -21.06 14.90
N GLU A 260 11.63 -20.13 14.89
CA GLU A 260 12.79 -20.18 15.79
C GLU A 260 12.36 -20.18 17.26
N ALA A 261 11.46 -19.27 17.65
CA ALA A 261 10.95 -19.18 19.02
C ALA A 261 10.19 -20.46 19.45
N LEU A 262 9.43 -21.08 18.55
CA LEU A 262 8.74 -22.34 18.82
C LEU A 262 9.72 -23.51 18.97
N LYS A 263 10.78 -23.57 18.15
CA LYS A 263 11.84 -24.57 18.27
C LYS A 263 12.60 -24.42 19.58
N ALA A 264 12.95 -23.19 19.97
CA ALA A 264 13.63 -22.92 21.23
C ALA A 264 12.81 -23.38 22.46
N LYS A 265 11.48 -23.22 22.43
CA LYS A 265 10.59 -23.72 23.50
C LYS A 265 10.53 -25.25 23.59
N LYS A 266 10.74 -25.96 22.47
CA LYS A 266 10.72 -27.43 22.40
C LYS A 266 12.08 -28.05 22.66
N ALA A 267 13.16 -27.26 22.63
CA ALA A 267 14.49 -27.74 22.98
C ALA A 267 14.47 -28.20 24.46
N PRO A 268 15.04 -29.38 24.78
CA PRO A 268 15.16 -29.81 26.16
C PRO A 268 15.92 -28.75 26.94
N LYS A 269 15.38 -28.32 28.09
CA LYS A 269 16.11 -27.48 29.03
C LYS A 269 17.30 -28.32 29.53
N SER A 270 18.46 -28.19 28.91
CA SER A 270 19.70 -28.64 29.53
C SER A 270 19.80 -27.91 30.85
N ALA A 271 19.65 -28.64 31.96
CA ALA A 271 19.84 -28.07 33.29
C ALA A 271 21.20 -27.35 33.30
N PRO A 272 21.28 -26.09 33.72
CA PRO A 272 22.58 -25.54 34.06
C PRO A 272 23.15 -26.47 35.14
N GLN A 273 24.35 -27.02 34.91
CA GLN A 273 25.10 -27.61 36.00
C GLN A 273 25.40 -26.48 36.98
N CYS A 274 24.59 -26.41 38.03
CA CYS A 274 24.78 -25.50 39.14
C CYS A 274 26.08 -25.91 39.86
N GLY A 275 27.16 -25.19 39.56
CA GLY A 275 28.22 -24.95 40.51
C GLY A 275 27.72 -23.93 41.54
N GLN A 276 27.24 -24.44 42.66
CA GLN A 276 27.26 -23.79 43.99
C GLN A 276 26.39 -22.55 44.29
N TYR A 277 25.26 -22.24 43.65
CA TYR A 277 24.34 -21.23 44.24
C TYR A 277 22.85 -21.53 43.94
N GLU A 278 22.02 -21.60 44.99
CA GLU A 278 20.56 -21.71 44.90
C GLU A 278 19.93 -20.35 44.57
N CYS A 279 19.09 -20.29 43.53
CA CYS A 279 18.24 -19.13 43.25
C CYS A 279 16.76 -19.51 43.44
N ASN A 280 16.13 -18.91 44.45
CA ASN A 280 14.70 -19.03 44.73
C ASN A 280 13.88 -18.29 43.67
N LEU A 281 13.09 -19.03 42.90
CA LEU A 281 12.07 -18.49 42.00
C LEU A 281 10.77 -18.25 42.79
N SER A 282 10.61 -17.05 43.35
CA SER A 282 9.31 -16.55 43.80
C SER A 282 9.07 -15.17 43.19
N GLY A 283 8.25 -15.11 42.14
CA GLY A 283 7.83 -13.86 41.51
C GLY A 283 7.33 -14.10 40.10
N GLY A 284 6.05 -14.45 39.96
CA GLY A 284 5.39 -14.49 38.66
C GLY A 284 5.38 -13.10 38.05
N CYS A 285 6.11 -12.89 36.95
CA CYS A 285 6.02 -11.70 36.14
C CYS A 285 5.29 -12.07 34.84
N GLY A 286 4.04 -11.64 34.72
CA GLY A 286 3.27 -11.74 33.49
C GLY A 286 3.92 -10.88 32.41
N ILE A 287 4.26 -11.52 31.29
CA ILE A 287 4.78 -10.85 30.10
C ILE A 287 3.64 -10.04 29.49
N HIS A 288 3.65 -8.72 29.68
CA HIS A 288 2.84 -7.81 28.86
C HIS A 288 3.62 -7.48 27.59
N VAL A 289 3.30 -8.19 26.50
CA VAL A 289 3.84 -7.88 25.18
C VAL A 289 3.07 -6.69 24.61
N LEU A 290 3.71 -5.53 24.58
CA LEU A 290 3.36 -4.43 23.69
C LEU A 290 4.65 -3.93 23.04
N PHE A 291 4.68 -3.97 21.71
CA PHE A 291 5.75 -3.46 20.84
C PHE A 291 7.16 -4.07 20.92
N GLY A 292 7.39 -5.21 21.57
CA GLY A 292 8.71 -5.87 21.48
C GLY A 292 9.91 -5.02 21.94
N VAL A 293 9.67 -3.89 22.61
CA VAL A 293 10.68 -3.06 23.25
C VAL A 293 10.57 -3.33 24.75
N THR A 294 11.63 -3.85 25.34
CA THR A 294 11.80 -3.85 26.79
C THR A 294 11.92 -2.41 27.26
N VAL A 295 10.91 -1.91 27.97
CA VAL A 295 11.03 -0.67 28.74
C VAL A 295 11.84 -1.01 29.98
N GLU A 296 13.08 -0.53 30.08
CA GLU A 296 13.84 -0.60 31.32
C GLU A 296 13.17 0.30 32.37
N CYS A 297 12.61 -0.31 33.41
CA CYS A 297 12.17 0.41 34.59
C CYS A 297 13.41 0.77 35.42
N ILE A 298 13.76 2.05 35.50
CA ILE A 298 14.77 2.56 36.43
C ILE A 298 14.20 2.41 37.86
N PRO A 299 14.90 1.74 38.80
CA PRO A 299 14.44 1.66 40.17
C PRO A 299 14.39 3.07 40.78
N LYS A 300 13.29 3.40 41.47
CA LYS A 300 13.30 4.53 42.39
C LYS A 300 14.36 4.27 43.45
N GLU A 301 15.35 5.14 43.53
CA GLU A 301 16.22 5.22 44.69
C GLU A 301 15.33 5.47 45.91
N SER A 302 15.35 4.53 46.84
CA SER A 302 14.72 4.67 48.15
C SER A 302 15.59 5.59 49.01
N GLU A 303 15.04 6.75 49.40
CA GLU A 303 15.47 7.48 50.61
C GLU A 303 15.15 6.67 51.88
#